data_AF-A0A653XB85-F1
#
_entry.id   AF-A0A653XB85-F1
#
_cell.length_a   1.000
_cell.length_b   1.000
_cell.length_c   1.000
_cell.angle_alpha   90.00
_cell.angle_beta   90.00
_cell.angle_gamma   90.00
#
_symmetry.space_group_name_H-M   'P 1'
#
loop_
_entity.id
_entity.type
_entity.pdbx_description
1 polymer ?
#
loop_
_entity_poly.entity_id
_entity_poly.type
_entity_poly.pdbx_seq_one_letter_code
_entity_poly.pdbx_strand_id
1 'polypeptide(L)'
;MTGLLTAGELPPGFSYPAPFLRVVRLGLTNLEPWQVLDGHLLRRHQQGVGTRYPDRRLVVFARRGDNDDLACWDLDRGPGRVSVIHDFAAPGWEQRADLPGFDAWLRRAVEDFLAFE
;
A
#
# COMPACT_ATOMS: atom_id res chain seq x y z
N MET A 1 -4.15 2.38 -18.55
CA MET A 1 -5.06 3.08 -17.63
C MET A 1 -4.85 2.47 -16.26
N THR A 2 -4.47 3.27 -15.26
CA THR A 2 -4.17 2.75 -13.92
C THR A 2 -5.47 2.43 -13.19
N GLY A 3 -5.74 1.15 -12.96
CA GLY A 3 -7.01 0.67 -12.39
C GLY A 3 -7.06 0.72 -10.87
N LEU A 4 -6.92 1.92 -10.27
CA LEU A 4 -7.06 2.11 -8.81
C LEU A 4 -8.44 1.66 -8.30
N LEU A 5 -8.57 1.48 -6.98
CA LEU A 5 -9.88 1.24 -6.35
C LEU A 5 -10.79 2.45 -6.56
N THR A 6 -12.02 2.20 -6.97
CA THR A 6 -13.06 3.20 -7.19
C THR A 6 -13.69 3.68 -5.87
N ALA A 7 -14.46 4.76 -5.91
CA ALA A 7 -15.15 5.27 -4.73
C ALA A 7 -16.08 4.24 -4.05
N GLY A 8 -16.65 3.29 -4.80
CA GLY A 8 -17.47 2.21 -4.24
C GLY A 8 -16.67 1.07 -3.61
N GLU A 9 -15.38 0.98 -3.93
CA GLU A 9 -14.45 -0.03 -3.37
C GLU A 9 -13.63 0.52 -2.20
N LEU A 10 -13.55 1.84 -2.06
CA LEU A 10 -12.81 2.50 -1.00
C LEU A 10 -13.63 2.60 0.30
N PRO A 11 -13.00 2.53 1.48
CA PRO A 11 -13.68 2.82 2.73
C PRO A 11 -14.29 4.23 2.75
N PRO A 12 -15.47 4.42 3.37
CA PRO A 12 -16.10 5.73 3.46
C PRO A 12 -15.18 6.79 4.08
N GLY A 13 -15.13 7.97 3.47
CA GLY A 13 -14.31 9.09 3.94
C GLY A 13 -12.84 9.01 3.55
N PHE A 14 -12.38 7.94 2.89
CA PHE A 14 -11.03 7.89 2.33
C PHE A 14 -10.97 8.53 0.94
N SER A 15 -9.87 9.22 0.68
CA SER A 15 -9.52 9.73 -0.66
C SER A 15 -8.02 9.62 -0.84
N TYR A 16 -7.59 9.26 -2.04
CA TYR A 16 -6.17 9.17 -2.35
C TYR A 16 -5.49 10.54 -2.18
N PRO A 17 -4.31 10.60 -1.54
CA PRO A 17 -3.58 11.85 -1.41
C PRO A 17 -3.08 12.31 -2.78
N ALA A 18 -3.13 13.63 -3.04
CA ALA A 18 -2.72 14.21 -4.33
C ALA A 18 -1.29 13.82 -4.79
N PRO A 19 -0.28 13.72 -3.88
CA PRO A 19 1.04 13.20 -4.24
C PRO A 19 1.02 11.78 -4.81
N PHE A 20 0.21 10.87 -4.27
CA PHE A 20 0.07 9.50 -4.79
C PHE A 20 -0.53 9.51 -6.19
N LEU A 21 -1.61 10.27 -6.40
CA LEU A 21 -2.24 10.39 -7.73
C LEU A 21 -1.26 10.95 -8.77
N ARG A 22 -0.39 11.87 -8.37
CA ARG A 22 0.67 12.40 -9.25
C ARG A 22 1.68 11.31 -9.63
N VAL A 23 2.16 10.52 -8.67
CA VAL A 23 3.09 9.39 -8.90
C VAL A 23 2.49 8.39 -9.89
N VAL A 24 1.25 7.98 -9.64
CA VAL A 24 0.50 7.06 -10.51
C VAL A 24 0.34 7.63 -11.93
N ARG A 25 -0.06 8.90 -12.05
CA ARG A 25 -0.25 9.57 -13.35
C ARG A 25 1.04 9.67 -14.16
N LEU A 26 2.19 9.81 -13.50
CA LEU A 26 3.50 9.89 -14.14
C LEU A 26 4.12 8.52 -14.45
N GLY A 27 3.45 7.41 -14.09
CA GLY A 27 3.96 6.06 -14.31
C GLY A 27 5.14 5.68 -13.42
N LEU A 28 5.34 6.39 -12.30
CA LEU A 28 6.39 6.11 -11.32
C LEU A 28 5.95 4.98 -10.37
N THR A 29 5.57 3.85 -10.94
CA THR A 29 4.88 2.75 -10.22
C THR A 29 5.73 1.50 -10.05
N ASN A 30 6.86 1.39 -10.73
CA ASN A 30 7.83 0.31 -10.54
C ASN A 30 9.12 0.88 -9.92
N LEU A 31 9.30 0.63 -8.63
CA LEU A 31 10.44 1.05 -7.79
C LEU A 31 11.03 -0.20 -7.13
N GLU A 32 11.40 -1.19 -7.94
CA GLU A 32 11.82 -2.53 -7.48
C GLU A 32 12.79 -2.42 -6.30
N PRO A 33 12.45 -3.01 -5.13
CA PRO A 33 11.54 -4.14 -4.96
C PRO A 33 10.07 -3.75 -4.79
N TRP A 34 9.73 -2.46 -4.71
CA TRP A 34 8.35 -2.00 -4.56
C TRP A 34 7.65 -1.81 -5.90
N GLN A 35 6.40 -2.23 -5.95
CA GLN A 35 5.51 -1.99 -7.07
C GLN A 35 4.19 -1.42 -6.57
N VAL A 36 3.82 -0.22 -7.06
CA VAL A 36 2.48 0.33 -6.87
C VAL A 36 1.50 -0.54 -7.66
N LEU A 37 0.47 -1.01 -6.95
CA LEU A 37 -0.51 -1.96 -7.47
C LEU A 37 -1.64 -1.24 -8.22
N ASP A 38 -2.13 -1.89 -9.27
CA ASP A 38 -3.32 -1.46 -9.98
C ASP A 38 -4.17 -2.66 -10.47
N GLY A 39 -5.34 -2.35 -11.02
CA GLY A 39 -6.18 -3.28 -11.77
C GLY A 39 -6.63 -4.49 -10.94
N HIS A 40 -6.48 -5.68 -11.54
CA HIS A 40 -6.84 -6.95 -10.92
C HIS A 40 -5.92 -7.30 -9.75
N LEU A 41 -4.61 -7.00 -9.86
CA LEU A 41 -3.65 -7.35 -8.82
C LEU A 41 -3.91 -6.57 -7.52
N LEU A 42 -4.21 -5.27 -7.63
CA LEU A 42 -4.63 -4.44 -6.51
C LEU A 42 -5.86 -5.02 -5.79
N ARG A 43 -6.91 -5.37 -6.54
CA ARG A 43 -8.15 -5.92 -5.98
C ARG A 43 -7.92 -7.26 -5.28
N ARG A 44 -7.08 -8.13 -5.86
CA ARG A 44 -6.71 -9.40 -5.25
C ARG A 44 -6.01 -9.20 -3.90
N HIS A 45 -5.03 -8.31 -3.82
CA HIS A 45 -4.37 -8.01 -2.54
C HIS A 45 -5.33 -7.34 -1.55
N GLN A 46 -6.15 -6.39 -2.00
CA GLN A 46 -7.15 -5.74 -1.15
C GLN A 46 -8.13 -6.74 -0.53
N GLN A 47 -8.64 -7.70 -1.32
CA GLN A 47 -9.52 -8.77 -0.82
C GLN A 47 -8.79 -9.71 0.13
N GLY A 48 -7.55 -10.10 -0.19
CA GLY A 48 -6.74 -10.97 0.65
C GLY A 48 -6.48 -10.37 2.03
N VAL A 49 -6.06 -9.11 2.07
CA VAL A 49 -5.87 -8.33 3.31
C VAL A 49 -7.16 -8.25 4.10
N GLY A 50 -8.29 -7.92 3.46
CA GLY A 50 -9.59 -7.85 4.12
C GLY A 50 -10.06 -9.19 4.73
N THR A 51 -9.68 -10.31 4.12
CA THR A 51 -9.98 -11.65 4.65
C THR A 51 -9.09 -12.02 5.84
N ARG A 52 -7.78 -11.72 5.76
CA ARG A 52 -6.81 -12.13 6.78
C ARG A 52 -6.75 -11.21 7.99
N TYR A 53 -7.01 -9.91 7.79
CA TYR A 53 -6.98 -8.90 8.84
C TYR A 53 -8.31 -8.13 8.91
N PRO A 54 -9.44 -8.82 9.18
CA PRO A 54 -10.77 -8.21 9.16
C PRO A 54 -10.95 -7.10 10.20
N ASP A 55 -10.14 -7.12 11.27
CA ASP A 55 -10.15 -6.11 12.33
C ASP A 55 -9.33 -4.85 12.00
N ARG A 56 -8.75 -4.77 10.80
CA ARG A 56 -7.96 -3.61 10.35
C ARG A 56 -8.57 -2.94 9.13
N ARG A 57 -8.63 -1.62 9.15
CA ARG A 57 -9.06 -0.79 8.00
C ARG A 57 -7.84 -0.37 7.18
N LEU A 58 -7.43 -1.27 6.30
CA LEU A 58 -6.29 -1.10 5.39
C LEU A 58 -6.73 -0.88 3.95
N VAL A 59 -6.11 0.10 3.28
CA VAL A 59 -6.22 0.28 1.83
C VAL A 59 -4.86 0.01 1.21
N VAL A 60 -4.72 -1.13 0.53
CA VAL A 60 -3.47 -1.56 -0.10
C VAL A 60 -3.13 -0.65 -1.27
N PHE A 61 -1.84 -0.38 -1.48
CA PHE A 61 -1.42 0.39 -2.66
C PHE A 61 -0.09 -0.02 -3.28
N ALA A 62 0.76 -0.72 -2.55
CA ALA A 62 1.97 -1.28 -3.12
C ALA A 62 2.27 -2.64 -2.50
N ARG A 63 2.95 -3.48 -3.28
CA ARG A 63 3.58 -4.70 -2.80
C ARG A 63 5.09 -4.61 -2.93
N ARG A 64 5.79 -5.35 -2.10
CA ARG A 64 7.20 -5.67 -2.31
C ARG A 64 7.29 -6.99 -3.09
N GLY A 65 8.24 -7.12 -4.00
CA GLY A 65 8.36 -8.26 -4.92
C GLY A 65 9.24 -9.40 -4.41
N ASP A 66 10.15 -9.09 -3.49
CA ASP A 66 11.14 -9.99 -2.87
C ASP A 66 10.60 -10.68 -1.60
N ASN A 67 9.46 -10.22 -1.07
CA ASN A 67 8.78 -10.80 0.08
C ASN A 67 7.26 -10.50 0.04
N ASP A 68 6.53 -10.94 1.05
CA ASP A 68 5.07 -10.73 1.14
C ASP A 68 4.67 -9.41 1.82
N ASP A 69 5.54 -8.38 1.79
CA ASP A 69 5.21 -7.09 2.40
C ASP A 69 4.28 -6.27 1.49
N LEU A 70 3.29 -5.63 2.11
CA LEU A 70 2.39 -4.68 1.50
C LEU A 70 2.49 -3.33 2.18
N ALA A 71 2.41 -2.26 1.39
CA ALA A 71 2.18 -0.92 1.90
C ALA A 71 0.68 -0.60 1.80
N CYS A 72 0.12 -0.13 2.91
CA CYS A 72 -1.30 0.18 3.04
C CYS A 72 -1.49 1.54 3.70
N TRP A 73 -2.48 2.32 3.28
CA TRP A 73 -3.02 3.36 4.15
C TRP A 73 -3.74 2.69 5.32
N ASP A 74 -3.41 3.13 6.53
CA ASP A 74 -3.94 2.56 7.76
C ASP A 74 -4.90 3.55 8.44
N LEU A 75 -6.20 3.33 8.22
CA LEU A 75 -7.25 4.25 8.64
C LEU A 75 -7.52 4.19 10.14
N ASP A 76 -7.05 3.14 10.83
CA ASP A 76 -7.14 3.02 12.29
C ASP A 76 -6.02 3.78 12.99
N ARG A 77 -4.89 3.93 12.31
CA ARG A 77 -3.73 4.67 12.81
C ARG A 77 -3.82 6.18 12.59
N GLY A 78 -4.72 6.64 11.72
CA GLY A 78 -5.03 8.06 11.52
C GLY A 78 -4.90 8.52 10.06
N PRO A 79 -5.30 9.76 9.76
CA PRO A 79 -5.36 10.26 8.39
C PRO A 79 -3.98 10.22 7.71
N GLY A 80 -3.92 9.57 6.54
CA GLY A 80 -2.71 9.53 5.70
C GLY A 80 -1.60 8.60 6.19
N ARG A 81 -1.73 7.98 7.37
CA ARG A 81 -0.74 7.06 7.94
C ARG A 81 -0.57 5.85 7.04
N VAL A 82 0.67 5.36 6.92
CA VAL A 82 0.99 4.19 6.10
C VAL A 82 1.57 3.10 6.97
N SER A 83 0.96 1.92 6.92
CA SER A 83 1.52 0.70 7.51
C SER A 83 2.19 -0.12 6.42
N VAL A 84 3.40 -0.60 6.70
CA VAL A 84 3.96 -1.75 5.98
C VAL A 84 3.63 -2.99 6.78
N ILE A 85 2.93 -3.94 6.17
CA ILE A 85 2.51 -5.20 6.78
C ILE A 85 3.04 -6.39 6.01
N HIS A 86 3.22 -7.52 6.69
CA HIS A 86 3.58 -8.80 6.08
C HIS A 86 2.33 -9.65 5.90
N ASP A 87 1.86 -9.77 4.66
CA ASP A 87 0.50 -10.17 4.28
C ASP A 87 0.07 -11.57 4.78
N PHE A 88 1.01 -12.49 5.00
CA PHE A 88 0.74 -13.86 5.45
C PHE A 88 1.17 -14.14 6.90
N ALA A 89 1.53 -13.12 7.66
CA ALA A 89 1.74 -13.27 9.10
C ALA A 89 0.42 -13.53 9.83
N ALA A 90 0.49 -14.24 10.97
CA ALA A 90 -0.66 -14.37 11.86
C ALA A 90 -1.16 -12.98 12.32
N PRO A 91 -2.48 -12.78 12.50
CA PRO A 91 -3.01 -11.52 13.02
C PRO A 91 -2.31 -11.07 14.30
N GLY A 92 -1.89 -9.81 14.35
CA GLY A 92 -1.10 -9.21 15.44
C GLY A 92 0.42 -9.24 15.20
N TRP A 93 0.90 -9.98 14.21
CA TRP A 93 2.33 -10.12 13.88
C TRP A 93 2.71 -9.52 12.53
N GLU A 94 1.72 -9.01 11.78
CA GLU A 94 1.92 -8.51 10.42
C GLU A 94 2.60 -7.14 10.37
N GLN A 95 2.55 -6.33 11.42
CA GLN A 95 3.11 -4.97 11.39
C GLN A 95 4.64 -4.99 11.26
N ARG A 96 5.17 -4.41 10.17
CA ARG A 96 6.62 -4.26 9.93
C ARG A 96 7.13 -2.84 10.07
N ALA A 97 6.35 -1.86 9.64
CA ALA A 97 6.70 -0.46 9.82
C ALA A 97 5.47 0.42 9.88
N ASP A 98 5.60 1.54 10.57
CA ASP A 98 4.56 2.53 10.74
C ASP A 98 5.11 3.90 10.30
N LEU A 99 4.55 4.48 9.25
CA LEU A 99 5.08 5.64 8.54
C LEU A 99 4.09 6.81 8.63
N PRO A 100 4.58 8.06 8.73
CA PRO A 100 3.72 9.23 8.92
C PRO A 100 2.88 9.59 7.68
N GLY A 101 3.24 9.06 6.50
CA GLY A 101 2.59 9.43 5.25
C GLY A 101 3.12 8.70 4.02
N PHE A 102 2.43 8.92 2.90
CA PHE A 102 2.84 8.41 1.58
C PHE A 102 4.22 8.94 1.16
N ASP A 103 4.59 10.17 1.50
CA ASP A 103 5.89 10.75 1.18
C ASP A 103 7.05 10.06 1.94
N ALA A 104 6.83 9.68 3.20
CA ALA A 104 7.79 8.88 3.95
C ALA A 104 7.94 7.47 3.35
N TRP A 105 6.84 6.85 2.95
CA TRP A 105 6.90 5.58 2.21
C TRP A 105 7.63 5.73 0.87
N LEU A 106 7.36 6.79 0.10
CA LEU A 106 7.98 6.98 -1.20
C LEU A 106 9.49 7.19 -1.09
N ARG A 107 9.96 7.95 -0.09
CA ARG A 107 11.41 8.10 0.18
C ARG A 107 12.05 6.75 0.48
N ARG A 108 11.43 5.95 1.36
CA ARG A 108 11.89 4.60 1.67
C ARG A 108 11.88 3.68 0.44
N ALA A 109 10.84 3.74 -0.38
CA ALA A 109 10.76 2.92 -1.59
C ALA A 109 11.88 3.27 -2.59
N VAL A 110 12.25 4.55 -2.69
CA VAL A 110 13.41 4.99 -3.48
C VAL A 110 14.72 4.54 -2.87
N GLU A 111 14.89 4.62 -1.55
CA GLU A 111 16.08 4.09 -0.86
C GLU A 111 16.23 2.58 -1.08
N ASP A 112 15.14 1.83 -0.90
CA ASP A 112 15.09 0.39 -1.18
C ASP A 112 15.44 0.12 -2.65
N PHE A 113 14.92 0.90 -3.60
CA PHE A 113 15.23 0.77 -5.03
C PHE A 113 16.70 1.00 -5.36
N LEU A 114 17.34 1.98 -4.72
CA LEU A 114 18.76 2.25 -4.93
C LEU A 114 19.67 1.17 -4.32
N ALA A 115 19.19 0.47 -3.30
CA ALA A 115 19.93 -0.57 -2.58
C ALA A 115 19.65 -1.99 -3.10
N PHE A 116 18.68 -2.17 -3.99
CA PHE A 116 18.29 -3.47 -4.51
C PHE A 116 19.21 -3.91 -5.66
N GLU A 117 19.76 -5.12 -5.56
CA GLU A 117 20.68 -5.74 -6.53
C GLU A 117 20.00 -6.83 -7.38
#